data_AF-A0A352FK20-F1
#
_entry.id   AF-A0A352FK20-F1
#
_cell.length_a   1.000
_cell.length_b   1.000
_cell.length_c   1.000
_cell.angle_alpha   90.00
_cell.angle_beta   90.00
_cell.angle_gamma   90.00
#
_symmetry.space_group_name_H-M   'P 1'
#
loop_
_entity.id
_entity.type
_entity.pdbx_description
1 polymer ?
#
loop_
_entity_poly.entity_id
_entity_poly.type
_entity_poly.pdbx_seq_one_letter_code
_entity_poly.pdbx_strand_id
1 'polypeptide(L)'
;MKIEVPALSTTNFAVSARATLFMNYSQLVYPLFMFGSLTFVTVTRFGFESRRQVFAFEAVPQTMHHVSTKEASFELLTSSKKSSADNRPRLGTVLPIVTANGFTILEGSRVGGTTDHRFRVRHSTGSQQNVSVRFDRSVMARVDQVRKSHLWIGSRFWAFQAEAYLEAYLIEKADYPPKDQLLIEELSDDEMLLAAHWKD
;
A
#
# COMPACT_ATOMS: atom_id res chain seq x y z
N MET A 1 -54.29 15.98 -18.06
CA MET A 1 -53.46 15.39 -16.98
C MET A 1 -52.04 15.30 -17.49
N LYS A 2 -51.11 16.04 -16.88
CA LYS A 2 -49.71 16.16 -17.32
C LYS A 2 -48.89 15.28 -16.38
N ILE A 3 -48.30 14.22 -16.90
CA ILE A 3 -47.51 13.27 -16.11
C ILE A 3 -46.05 13.68 -16.27
N GLU A 4 -45.50 14.35 -15.27
CA GLU A 4 -44.06 14.60 -15.16
C GLU A 4 -43.39 13.36 -14.58
N VAL A 5 -42.44 12.80 -15.35
CA VAL A 5 -41.57 11.71 -14.91
C VAL A 5 -40.22 12.34 -14.52
N PRO A 6 -39.74 12.16 -13.28
CA PRO A 6 -38.45 12.71 -12.87
C PRO A 6 -37.31 11.84 -13.40
N ALA A 7 -36.38 12.47 -14.11
CA ALA A 7 -35.13 11.87 -14.53
C ALA A 7 -34.15 11.79 -13.35
N LEU A 8 -33.90 10.58 -12.84
CA LEU A 8 -32.81 10.30 -11.91
C LEU A 8 -31.55 10.03 -12.73
N SER A 9 -30.68 11.04 -12.83
CA SER A 9 -29.32 10.87 -13.36
C SER A 9 -28.36 10.67 -12.19
N THR A 10 -28.09 9.41 -11.84
CA THR A 10 -27.02 9.04 -10.90
C THR A 10 -25.78 8.74 -11.71
N THR A 11 -24.93 9.75 -11.92
CA THR A 11 -23.60 9.58 -12.52
C THR A 11 -22.62 9.20 -11.41
N ASN A 12 -22.30 7.91 -11.32
CA ASN A 12 -21.20 7.42 -10.49
C ASN A 12 -19.89 7.77 -11.19
N PHE A 13 -19.13 8.72 -10.62
CA PHE A 13 -17.75 8.97 -11.02
C PHE A 13 -16.87 7.83 -10.50
N ALA A 14 -16.52 6.90 -11.38
CA ALA A 14 -15.43 5.96 -11.13
C ALA A 14 -14.11 6.73 -11.18
N VAL A 15 -13.56 7.06 -10.00
CA VAL A 15 -12.23 7.63 -9.89
C VAL A 15 -11.24 6.47 -10.01
N SER A 16 -10.83 6.18 -11.25
CA SER A 16 -9.70 5.29 -11.51
C SER A 16 -8.41 5.98 -11.03
N ALA A 17 -8.06 5.73 -9.78
CA ALA A 17 -6.78 6.14 -9.22
C ALA A 17 -5.70 5.20 -9.79
N ARG A 18 -5.09 5.60 -10.91
CA ARG A 18 -3.84 5.01 -11.37
C ARG A 18 -2.70 5.46 -10.45
N ALA A 19 -2.63 4.86 -9.26
CA ALA A 19 -1.53 5.02 -8.34
C ALA A 19 -0.30 4.35 -8.98
N THR A 20 0.58 5.17 -9.57
CA THR A 20 1.91 4.70 -9.99
C THR A 20 2.75 4.66 -8.72
N LEU A 21 2.65 3.55 -7.98
CA LEU A 21 3.42 3.31 -6.76
C LEU A 21 4.91 3.29 -7.11
N PHE A 22 5.61 4.39 -6.87
CA PHE A 22 7.06 4.39 -6.73
C PHE A 22 7.40 3.66 -5.44
N MET A 23 7.48 2.33 -5.53
CA MET A 23 7.99 1.47 -4.47
C MET A 23 9.43 1.89 -4.17
N ASN A 24 9.63 2.60 -3.07
CA ASN A 24 10.94 2.80 -2.48
C ASN A 24 11.36 1.46 -1.82
N TYR A 25 11.82 0.54 -2.67
CA TYR A 25 12.34 -0.77 -2.30
C TYR A 25 13.53 -0.59 -1.36
N SER A 26 13.27 -0.59 -0.06
CA SER A 26 14.32 -0.89 0.91
C SER A 26 14.76 -2.33 0.68
N GLN A 27 16.05 -2.49 0.37
CA GLN A 27 16.66 -3.69 -0.20
C GLN A 27 16.45 -4.93 0.69
N LEU A 28 15.55 -5.82 0.26
CA LEU A 28 15.61 -7.22 0.65
C LEU A 28 16.32 -7.99 -0.47
N VAL A 29 17.62 -8.15 -0.30
CA VAL A 29 18.46 -9.03 -1.14
C VAL A 29 18.09 -10.47 -0.81
N TYR A 30 17.25 -11.08 -1.64
CA TYR A 30 17.03 -12.53 -1.58
C TYR A 30 18.14 -13.24 -2.38
N PRO A 31 18.83 -14.24 -1.81
CA PRO A 31 19.73 -15.09 -2.57
C PRO A 31 18.92 -15.96 -3.54
N LEU A 32 19.11 -15.72 -4.84
CA LEU A 32 18.56 -16.53 -5.92
C LEU A 32 19.30 -17.87 -5.97
N PHE A 33 18.73 -18.91 -5.35
CA PHE A 33 19.18 -20.29 -5.59
C PHE A 33 18.71 -20.74 -6.98
N MET A 34 19.62 -20.64 -7.95
CA MET A 34 19.47 -21.18 -9.30
C MET A 34 19.78 -22.68 -9.29
N PHE A 35 18.76 -23.51 -9.53
CA PHE A 35 18.95 -24.88 -10.01
C PHE A 35 18.14 -25.08 -11.29
N GLY A 36 18.86 -25.38 -12.38
CA GLY A 36 18.42 -26.34 -13.39
C GLY A 36 17.57 -25.82 -14.55
N SER A 37 18.25 -25.72 -15.70
CA SER A 37 17.71 -25.82 -17.08
C SER A 37 17.03 -24.58 -17.67
N LEU A 38 17.76 -23.98 -18.62
CA LEU A 38 17.42 -22.78 -19.37
C LEU A 38 16.80 -23.21 -20.72
N THR A 39 15.47 -23.18 -20.83
CA THR A 39 14.78 -23.23 -22.13
C THR A 39 14.52 -21.79 -22.59
N PHE A 40 15.20 -21.37 -23.65
CA PHE A 40 14.99 -20.07 -24.27
C PHE A 40 13.68 -20.09 -25.08
N VAL A 41 12.70 -19.29 -24.67
CA VAL A 41 11.56 -18.93 -25.50
C VAL A 41 11.88 -17.58 -26.14
N THR A 42 12.10 -17.57 -27.46
CA THR A 42 12.23 -16.33 -28.25
C THR A 42 10.88 -15.62 -28.31
N VAL A 43 10.75 -14.52 -27.56
CA VAL A 43 9.61 -13.59 -27.67
C VAL A 43 9.94 -12.53 -28.71
N THR A 44 9.11 -12.45 -29.74
CA THR A 44 9.21 -11.48 -30.83
C THR A 44 8.93 -10.07 -30.30
N ARG A 45 9.92 -9.20 -30.48
CA ARG A 45 10.02 -7.85 -29.92
C ARG A 45 9.04 -6.89 -30.62
N PHE A 46 8.02 -6.42 -29.90
CA PHE A 46 7.21 -5.27 -30.31
C PHE A 46 8.01 -3.98 -30.04
N GLY A 47 8.17 -3.14 -31.06
CA GLY A 47 8.96 -1.92 -31.00
C GLY A 47 8.34 -0.88 -30.08
N PHE A 48 9.05 -0.54 -29.00
CA PHE A 48 8.78 0.65 -28.20
C PHE A 48 9.94 1.63 -28.41
N GLU A 49 9.64 2.74 -29.08
CA GLU A 49 10.60 3.77 -29.44
C GLU A 49 10.99 4.58 -28.20
N SER A 50 12.12 4.19 -27.60
CA SER A 50 12.68 4.81 -26.40
C SER A 50 13.32 6.14 -26.74
N ARG A 51 12.61 7.24 -26.48
CA ARG A 51 13.20 8.59 -26.42
C ARG A 51 14.16 8.65 -25.23
N ARG A 52 15.45 8.49 -25.52
CA ARG A 52 16.54 8.81 -24.58
C ARG A 52 16.54 10.32 -24.31
N GLN A 53 16.00 10.75 -23.18
CA GLN A 53 16.38 12.03 -22.59
C GLN A 53 17.73 11.84 -21.90
N VAL A 54 18.76 12.46 -22.48
CA VAL A 54 20.09 12.54 -21.89
C VAL A 54 20.06 13.70 -20.89
N PHE A 55 19.97 13.38 -19.60
CA PHE A 55 20.15 14.36 -18.54
C PHE A 55 21.64 14.52 -18.27
N ALA A 56 22.18 15.67 -18.64
CA ALA A 56 23.50 16.09 -18.21
C ALA A 56 23.43 16.46 -16.72
N PHE A 57 24.14 15.71 -15.88
CA PHE A 57 24.33 16.06 -14.48
C PHE A 57 25.47 17.06 -14.38
N GLU A 58 25.14 18.30 -14.04
CA GLU A 58 26.09 19.35 -13.71
C GLU A 58 26.66 19.08 -12.31
N ALA A 59 27.98 18.90 -12.23
CA ALA A 59 28.67 18.60 -10.98
C ALA A 59 28.71 19.85 -10.09
N VAL A 60 27.91 19.85 -9.02
CA VAL A 60 27.94 20.89 -7.99
C VAL A 60 29.12 20.64 -7.05
N PRO A 61 30.03 21.61 -6.83
CA PRO A 61 31.13 21.47 -5.90
C PRO A 61 30.61 21.41 -4.45
N GLN A 62 31.01 20.37 -3.72
CA GLN A 62 30.70 20.22 -2.30
C GLN A 62 31.63 21.10 -1.46
N THR A 63 31.11 22.21 -0.94
CA THR A 63 31.75 22.97 0.14
C THR A 63 31.56 22.24 1.47
N MET A 64 32.65 21.65 1.97
CA MET A 64 32.74 21.08 3.31
C MET A 64 32.65 22.20 4.36
N HIS A 65 31.49 22.34 5.00
CA HIS A 65 31.37 23.09 6.25
C HIS A 65 31.54 22.13 7.43
N HIS A 66 32.67 22.28 8.11
CA HIS A 66 33.00 21.63 9.37
C HIS A 66 32.07 22.14 10.49
N VAL A 67 30.99 21.40 10.76
CA VAL A 67 30.06 21.70 11.86
C VAL A 67 30.60 21.07 13.14
N SER A 68 31.05 21.94 14.05
CA SER A 68 31.44 21.64 15.42
C SER A 68 30.30 20.95 16.18
N THR A 69 30.50 19.69 16.54
CA THR A 69 29.63 18.91 17.41
C THR A 69 29.64 19.52 18.81
N LYS A 70 28.55 20.19 19.21
CA LYS A 70 28.30 20.51 20.61
C LYS A 70 27.48 19.39 21.21
N GLU A 71 28.03 18.78 22.26
CA GLU A 71 27.42 17.75 23.08
C GLU A 71 26.04 18.21 23.57
N ALA A 72 24.99 17.57 23.05
CA ALA A 72 23.64 17.70 23.56
C ALA A 72 23.43 16.59 24.58
N SER A 73 23.39 16.99 25.86
CA SER A 73 23.03 16.18 27.00
C SER A 73 21.67 15.52 26.78
N PHE A 74 21.65 14.20 26.75
CA PHE A 74 20.42 13.42 26.79
C PHE A 74 19.85 13.49 28.22
N GLU A 75 18.84 14.33 28.43
CA GLU A 75 18.06 14.30 29.67
C GLU A 75 17.21 13.03 29.71
N LEU A 76 17.51 12.21 30.72
CA LEU A 76 16.75 11.05 31.15
C LEU A 76 15.29 11.42 31.38
N LEU A 77 14.41 11.00 30.46
CA LEU A 77 12.97 11.01 30.71
C LEU A 77 12.64 10.00 31.82
N THR A 78 12.28 10.53 32.98
CA THR A 78 11.86 9.77 34.15
C THR A 78 10.56 9.03 33.89
N SER A 79 10.67 7.71 33.95
CA SER A 79 9.66 6.67 34.13
C SER A 79 8.30 7.17 34.67
N SER A 80 7.30 7.21 33.80
CA SER A 80 5.89 7.38 34.18
C SER A 80 5.30 6.02 34.60
N LYS A 81 5.03 5.95 35.91
CA LYS A 81 4.11 5.08 36.67
C LYS A 81 3.35 4.01 35.86
N LYS A 82 3.88 2.79 35.95
CA LYS A 82 3.35 1.53 35.41
C LYS A 82 2.07 1.11 36.17
N SER A 83 0.90 1.35 35.57
CA SER A 83 -0.34 0.69 35.99
C SER A 83 -0.35 -0.75 35.49
N SER A 84 -0.33 -1.68 36.43
CA SER A 84 -0.42 -3.12 36.24
C SER A 84 -1.74 -3.51 35.58
N ALA A 85 -1.70 -3.91 34.30
CA ALA A 85 -2.76 -4.69 33.67
C ALA A 85 -2.20 -5.51 32.49
N ASP A 86 -2.19 -6.83 32.70
CA ASP A 86 -2.12 -7.87 31.66
C ASP A 86 -0.82 -7.96 30.83
N ASN A 87 0.20 -8.58 31.41
CA ASN A 87 1.44 -9.02 30.74
C ASN A 87 1.23 -10.32 29.92
N ARG A 88 0.11 -10.48 29.22
CA ARG A 88 0.09 -11.46 28.13
C ARG A 88 1.00 -10.92 27.03
N PRO A 89 1.98 -11.70 26.52
CA PRO A 89 2.74 -11.30 25.35
C PRO A 89 1.74 -11.09 24.21
N ARG A 90 1.44 -9.82 23.90
CA ARG A 90 0.62 -9.46 22.75
C ARG A 90 1.44 -9.87 21.53
N LEU A 91 1.14 -11.06 21.03
CA LEU A 91 1.71 -11.63 19.81
C LEU A 91 1.75 -10.53 18.74
N GLY A 92 2.95 -10.09 18.38
CA GLY A 92 3.25 -9.18 17.28
C GLY A 92 2.46 -7.87 17.30
N THR A 93 2.89 -6.90 18.10
CA THR A 93 2.39 -5.52 17.92
C THR A 93 2.91 -5.01 16.58
N VAL A 94 2.06 -5.06 15.55
CA VAL A 94 2.39 -4.47 14.24
C VAL A 94 2.62 -2.98 14.46
N LEU A 95 3.77 -2.48 14.00
CA LEU A 95 4.11 -1.07 14.13
C LEU A 95 3.13 -0.24 13.32
N PRO A 96 2.59 0.86 13.88
CA PRO A 96 1.71 1.74 13.14
C PRO A 96 2.47 2.38 11.98
N ILE A 97 1.84 2.48 10.82
CA ILE A 97 2.43 3.10 9.63
C ILE A 97 2.07 4.57 9.65
N VAL A 98 3.08 5.43 9.57
CA VAL A 98 2.91 6.89 9.57
C VAL A 98 3.27 7.41 8.19
N THR A 99 2.26 7.95 7.50
CA THR A 99 2.41 8.55 6.17
C THR A 99 3.07 9.93 6.25
N ALA A 100 3.64 10.40 5.14
CA ALA A 100 4.27 11.73 5.05
C ALA A 100 3.31 12.90 5.39
N ASN A 101 2.01 12.70 5.15
CA ASN A 101 0.98 13.71 5.42
C ASN A 101 0.48 13.68 6.88
N GLY A 102 1.06 12.85 7.73
CA GLY A 102 0.71 12.76 9.15
C GLY A 102 -0.51 11.88 9.46
N PHE A 103 -1.00 11.07 8.50
CA PHE A 103 -1.93 10.00 8.80
C PHE A 103 -1.18 8.81 9.42
N THR A 104 -1.76 8.23 10.45
CA THR A 104 -1.32 6.99 11.08
C THR A 104 -2.32 5.88 10.77
N ILE A 105 -1.88 4.85 10.06
CA ILE A 105 -2.66 3.66 9.77
C ILE A 105 -2.40 2.65 10.90
N LEU A 106 -3.46 2.33 11.65
CA LEU A 106 -3.44 1.30 12.68
C LEU A 106 -3.93 -0.02 12.09
N GLU A 107 -3.35 -1.12 12.59
CA GLU A 107 -3.61 -2.48 12.12
C GLU A 107 -5.11 -2.74 11.96
N GLY A 108 -5.46 -3.25 10.78
CA GLY A 108 -6.83 -3.49 10.40
C GLY A 108 -7.35 -4.84 10.90
N SER A 109 -8.62 -4.87 11.33
CA SER A 109 -9.30 -6.15 11.54
C SER A 109 -9.77 -6.70 10.20
N ARG A 110 -9.58 -8.01 10.01
CA ARG A 110 -10.18 -8.73 8.89
C ARG A 110 -11.66 -8.94 9.16
N VAL A 111 -12.49 -8.70 8.15
CA VAL A 111 -13.88 -9.12 8.20
C VAL A 111 -13.89 -10.60 7.81
N GLY A 112 -14.25 -11.47 8.76
CA GLY A 112 -14.22 -12.91 8.56
C GLY A 112 -15.04 -13.34 7.34
N GLY A 113 -14.45 -14.15 6.46
CA GLY A 113 -15.13 -14.68 5.27
C GLY A 113 -15.18 -13.75 4.06
N THR A 114 -14.53 -12.59 4.10
CA THR A 114 -14.42 -11.67 2.96
C THR A 114 -12.97 -11.20 2.75
N THR A 115 -12.68 -10.66 1.57
CA THR A 115 -11.43 -9.93 1.27
C THR A 115 -11.46 -8.49 1.80
N ASP A 116 -12.50 -8.12 2.55
CA ASP A 116 -12.64 -6.78 3.08
C ASP A 116 -11.70 -6.61 4.28
N HIS A 117 -10.86 -5.59 4.20
CA HIS A 117 -9.95 -5.21 5.26
C HIS A 117 -10.41 -3.89 5.87
N ARG A 118 -10.57 -3.83 7.19
CA ARG A 118 -10.95 -2.60 7.87
C ARG A 118 -9.78 -2.04 8.65
N PHE A 119 -9.26 -0.91 8.22
CA PHE A 119 -8.18 -0.20 8.89
C PHE A 119 -8.74 0.92 9.76
N ARG A 120 -7.97 1.29 10.77
CA ARG A 120 -8.30 2.43 11.61
C ARG A 120 -7.27 3.52 11.38
N VAL A 121 -7.70 4.58 10.70
CA VAL A 121 -6.83 5.67 10.29
C VAL A 121 -7.00 6.83 11.26
N ARG A 122 -5.90 7.39 11.73
CA ARG A 122 -5.88 8.56 12.60
C ARG A 122 -5.11 9.69 11.93
N HIS A 123 -5.70 10.88 11.86
CA HIS A 123 -5.01 12.07 11.39
C HIS A 123 -4.26 12.77 12.54
N SER A 124 -3.25 13.56 12.18
CA SER A 124 -2.43 14.34 13.12
C SER A 124 -3.25 15.32 13.97
N THR A 125 -4.37 15.83 13.44
CA THR A 125 -5.32 16.70 14.17
C THR A 125 -6.14 15.96 15.22
N GLY A 126 -6.03 14.63 15.29
CA GLY A 126 -6.73 13.80 16.26
C GLY A 126 -8.04 13.18 15.76
N SER A 127 -8.48 13.50 14.54
CA SER A 127 -9.62 12.78 13.93
C SER A 127 -9.25 11.33 13.66
N GLN A 128 -10.23 10.42 13.80
CA GLN A 128 -10.03 9.00 13.62
C GLN A 128 -11.23 8.42 12.86
N GLN A 129 -10.95 7.57 11.86
CA GLN A 129 -11.96 6.99 11.00
C GLN A 129 -11.65 5.51 10.72
N ASN A 130 -12.69 4.70 10.60
CA ASN A 130 -12.55 3.29 10.25
C ASN A 130 -12.76 3.16 8.75
N VAL A 131 -11.70 2.90 8.00
CA VAL A 131 -11.75 2.79 6.54
C VAL A 131 -11.82 1.32 6.15
N SER A 132 -12.79 0.96 5.30
CA SER A 132 -12.91 -0.37 4.72
C SER A 132 -12.32 -0.38 3.32
N VAL A 133 -11.32 -1.21 3.10
CA VAL A 133 -10.73 -1.46 1.78
C VAL A 133 -11.32 -2.75 1.24
N ARG A 134 -11.81 -2.70 -0.01
CA ARG A 134 -12.49 -3.80 -0.69
C ARG A 134 -11.84 -4.07 -2.03
N PHE A 135 -11.75 -5.34 -2.40
CA PHE A 135 -11.33 -5.74 -3.73
C PHE A 135 -12.56 -6.16 -4.53
N ASP A 136 -12.66 -5.66 -5.76
CA ASP A 136 -13.69 -6.14 -6.67
C ASP A 136 -13.50 -7.65 -6.96
N ARG A 137 -14.60 -8.37 -7.18
CA ARG A 137 -14.56 -9.81 -7.46
C ARG A 137 -13.79 -10.13 -8.74
N SER A 138 -13.81 -9.22 -9.72
CA SER A 138 -13.06 -9.38 -10.96
C SER A 138 -11.54 -9.39 -10.73
N VAL A 139 -11.04 -8.56 -9.81
CA VAL A 139 -9.63 -8.56 -9.39
C VAL A 139 -9.24 -9.91 -8.80
N MET A 140 -10.08 -10.43 -7.89
CA MET A 140 -9.83 -11.73 -7.26
C MET A 140 -9.78 -12.86 -8.30
N ALA A 141 -10.76 -12.89 -9.21
CA ALA A 141 -10.80 -13.88 -10.29
C ALA A 141 -9.56 -13.78 -11.20
N ARG A 142 -9.07 -12.57 -11.49
CA ARG A 142 -7.86 -12.35 -12.27
C ARG A 142 -6.62 -12.89 -11.55
N VAL A 143 -6.50 -12.67 -10.23
CA VAL A 143 -5.40 -13.21 -9.41
C VAL A 143 -5.41 -14.75 -9.43
N ASP A 144 -6.57 -15.37 -9.23
CA ASP A 144 -6.72 -16.83 -9.28
C ASP A 144 -6.33 -17.39 -10.66
N GLN A 145 -6.71 -16.70 -11.74
CA GLN A 145 -6.37 -17.08 -13.11
C GLN A 145 -4.85 -17.05 -13.34
N VAL A 146 -4.17 -16.00 -12.89
CA VAL A 146 -2.72 -15.86 -13.05
C VAL A 146 -1.98 -16.91 -12.22
N ARG A 147 -2.42 -17.15 -10.98
CA ARG A 147 -1.79 -18.10 -10.06
C ARG A 147 -2.11 -19.56 -10.40
N LYS A 148 -3.08 -19.81 -11.29
CA LYS A 148 -3.64 -21.15 -11.60
C LYS A 148 -4.12 -21.91 -10.36
N SER A 149 -4.42 -21.19 -9.28
CA SER A 149 -4.85 -21.72 -7.98
C SER A 149 -5.53 -20.62 -7.19
N HIS A 150 -6.50 -21.00 -6.35
CA HIS A 150 -7.24 -20.04 -5.55
C HIS A 150 -6.35 -19.44 -4.44
N LEU A 151 -6.23 -18.12 -4.39
CA LEU A 151 -5.58 -17.44 -3.28
C LEU A 151 -6.56 -17.35 -2.12
N TRP A 152 -6.16 -17.86 -0.94
CA TRP A 152 -7.06 -17.92 0.20
C TRP A 152 -7.56 -16.52 0.57
N ILE A 153 -8.85 -16.38 0.88
CA ILE A 153 -9.45 -15.10 1.26
C ILE A 153 -8.79 -14.48 2.51
N GLY A 154 -8.25 -15.34 3.39
CA GLY A 154 -7.44 -14.95 4.55
C GLY A 154 -5.96 -14.80 4.25
N SER A 155 -5.55 -14.75 2.98
CA SER A 155 -4.15 -14.55 2.58
C SER A 155 -3.59 -13.26 3.17
N ARG A 156 -2.31 -13.27 3.52
CA ARG A 156 -1.61 -12.05 3.93
C ARG A 156 -1.38 -11.11 2.75
N PHE A 157 -1.44 -11.62 1.52
CA PHE A 157 -1.38 -10.82 0.29
C PHE A 157 -2.48 -9.75 0.25
N TRP A 158 -3.74 -10.12 0.48
CA TRP A 158 -4.86 -9.16 0.42
C TRP A 158 -4.74 -8.07 1.47
N ALA A 159 -4.30 -8.43 2.68
CA ALA A 159 -4.06 -7.46 3.75
C ALA A 159 -2.92 -6.48 3.38
N PHE A 160 -1.83 -7.01 2.84
CA PHE A 160 -0.68 -6.22 2.39
C PHE A 160 -1.07 -5.25 1.27
N GLN A 161 -1.82 -5.72 0.27
CA GLN A 161 -2.27 -4.84 -0.82
C GLN A 161 -3.26 -3.79 -0.32
N ALA A 162 -4.21 -4.17 0.54
CA ALA A 162 -5.19 -3.23 1.05
C ALA A 162 -4.54 -2.08 1.85
N GLU A 163 -3.50 -2.39 2.61
CA GLU A 163 -2.68 -1.43 3.33
C GLU A 163 -1.91 -0.50 2.39
N ALA A 164 -1.23 -1.06 1.37
CA ALA A 164 -0.47 -0.28 0.39
C ALA A 164 -1.35 0.70 -0.42
N TYR A 165 -2.52 0.25 -0.87
CA TYR A 165 -3.47 1.10 -1.59
C TYR A 165 -4.07 2.19 -0.69
N LEU A 166 -4.36 1.87 0.57
CA LEU A 166 -4.84 2.86 1.52
C LEU A 166 -3.77 3.91 1.82
N GLU A 167 -2.53 3.49 2.03
CA GLU A 167 -1.39 4.40 2.21
C GLU A 167 -1.23 5.32 1.01
N ALA A 168 -1.20 4.76 -0.20
CA ALA A 168 -1.10 5.53 -1.44
C ALA A 168 -2.24 6.55 -1.58
N TYR A 169 -3.48 6.16 -1.29
CA TYR A 169 -4.63 7.06 -1.33
C TYR A 169 -4.49 8.22 -0.34
N LEU A 170 -4.13 7.94 0.92
CA LEU A 170 -3.95 8.97 1.96
C LEU A 170 -2.80 9.94 1.62
N ILE A 171 -1.75 9.44 0.97
CA ILE A 171 -0.64 10.28 0.49
C ILE A 171 -1.10 11.17 -0.68
N GLU A 172 -1.78 10.60 -1.67
CA GLU A 172 -2.16 11.31 -2.89
C GLU A 172 -3.28 12.34 -2.65
N LYS A 173 -4.33 11.94 -1.93
CA LYS A 173 -5.51 12.78 -1.72
C LYS A 173 -5.41 13.67 -0.48
N ALA A 174 -4.50 13.35 0.44
CA ALA A 174 -4.36 14.01 1.74
C ALA A 174 -5.69 14.11 2.54
N ASP A 175 -6.62 13.18 2.28
CA ASP A 175 -7.93 13.12 2.91
C ASP A 175 -8.41 11.66 3.01
N TYR A 176 -9.44 11.42 3.80
CA TYR A 176 -10.07 10.11 3.94
C TYR A 176 -10.88 9.73 2.69
N PRO A 177 -11.00 8.43 2.39
CA PRO A 177 -11.84 7.99 1.28
C PRO A 177 -13.33 8.28 1.54
N PRO A 178 -14.10 8.61 0.50
CA PRO A 178 -15.52 8.90 0.65
C PRO A 178 -16.29 7.68 1.16
N LYS A 179 -17.27 7.90 2.05
CA LYS A 179 -18.09 6.83 2.67
C LYS A 179 -17.27 5.81 3.47
N ASP A 180 -16.06 6.18 3.88
CA ASP A 180 -15.13 5.36 4.64
C ASP A 180 -14.77 4.06 3.89
N GLN A 181 -14.85 4.09 2.56
CA GLN A 181 -14.69 2.91 1.72
C GLN A 181 -13.76 3.19 0.54
N LEU A 182 -12.77 2.32 0.37
CA LEU A 182 -11.87 2.32 -0.76
C LEU A 182 -12.10 1.02 -1.56
N LEU A 183 -12.59 1.14 -2.79
CA LEU A 183 -12.80 0.01 -3.69
C LEU A 183 -11.63 -0.08 -4.67
N ILE A 184 -11.00 -1.24 -4.73
CA ILE A 184 -9.89 -1.55 -5.63
C ILE A 184 -10.44 -2.41 -6.76
N GLU A 185 -10.57 -1.82 -7.94
CA GLU A 185 -11.13 -2.45 -9.13
C GLU A 185 -10.06 -3.05 -10.04
N GLU A 186 -8.80 -2.63 -9.88
CA GLU A 186 -7.68 -3.07 -10.72
C GLU A 186 -6.41 -3.20 -9.89
N LEU A 187 -5.61 -4.22 -10.22
CA LEU A 187 -4.22 -4.37 -9.78
C LEU A 187 -3.29 -4.12 -10.96
N SER A 188 -2.16 -3.48 -10.67
CA SER A 188 -1.05 -3.30 -11.60
C SER A 188 -0.40 -4.65 -11.96
N ASP A 189 0.31 -4.69 -13.08
CA ASP A 189 0.95 -5.94 -13.54
C ASP A 189 2.04 -6.43 -12.56
N ASP A 190 2.73 -5.52 -11.86
CA ASP A 190 3.71 -5.87 -10.83
C ASP A 190 3.04 -6.53 -9.60
N GLU A 191 1.89 -6.03 -9.18
CA GLU A 191 1.11 -6.63 -8.09
C GLU A 191 0.52 -7.97 -8.50
N MET A 192 0.11 -8.12 -9.76
CA MET A 192 -0.32 -9.40 -10.33
C MET A 192 0.83 -10.42 -10.34
N LEU A 193 2.04 -9.99 -10.69
CA LEU A 193 3.24 -10.83 -10.64
C LEU A 193 3.58 -11.21 -9.19
N LEU A 194 3.48 -10.27 -8.25
CA LEU A 194 3.66 -10.54 -6.82
C LEU A 194 2.64 -11.58 -6.32
N ALA A 195 1.37 -11.45 -6.72
CA ALA A 195 0.31 -12.40 -6.37
C ALA A 195 0.62 -13.82 -6.88
N ALA A 196 1.15 -13.94 -8.10
CA ALA A 196 1.49 -15.22 -8.73
C ALA A 196 2.54 -16.00 -7.92
N HIS A 197 3.46 -15.29 -7.28
CA HIS A 197 4.56 -15.88 -6.51
C HIS A 197 4.32 -15.91 -5.00
N TRP A 198 3.16 -15.43 -4.53
CA TRP A 198 2.85 -15.38 -3.12
C TRP A 198 2.66 -16.78 -2.51
N LYS A 199 3.31 -17.02 -1.37
CA LYS A 199 3.23 -18.25 -0.60
C LYS A 199 2.63 -17.92 0.77
N ASP A 200 1.40 -18.37 0.98
CA ASP A 200 0.78 -18.41 2.31
C ASP A 200 0.96 -19.80 2.95
#